data_AF-A0A657B2U8-F1
#
_entry.id   AF-A0A657B2U8-F1
#
_cell.length_a   1.000
_cell.length_b   1.000
_cell.length_c   1.000
_cell.angle_alpha   90.00
_cell.angle_beta   90.00
_cell.angle_gamma   90.00
#
_symmetry.space_group_name_H-M   'P 1'
#
loop_
_entity.id
_entity.type
_entity.pdbx_description
1 polymer ?
#
loop_
_entity_poly.entity_id
_entity_poly.type
_entity_poly.pdbx_seq_one_letter_code
_entity_poly.pdbx_strand_id
1 'polypeptide(L)'
;SDCASQRNLSQAGRNQAQQTGEKLRAKGYSDARVITSQWCRCKETAQLLALGEPEQLASLNSFFQNWEMKQEATNKTKAWIAKELKTKADGEVILLVTHQVNITALTGHFPRSGEMVVSQQKPNGDLRHVASIDPR
;
A
#
# COMPACT_ATOMS: atom_id res chain seq x y z
N SER A 1 -6.67 2.34 17.12
CA SER A 1 -7.97 2.71 16.54
C SER A 1 -8.93 1.54 16.74
N ASP A 2 -10.15 1.80 17.19
CA ASP A 2 -11.19 0.78 17.33
C ASP A 2 -11.74 0.39 15.95
N CYS A 3 -11.73 -0.89 15.61
CA CYS A 3 -12.24 -1.38 14.33
C CYS A 3 -13.77 -1.45 14.29
N ALA A 4 -14.45 -1.42 15.44
CA ALA A 4 -15.91 -1.47 15.50
C ALA A 4 -16.57 -0.21 14.90
N SER A 5 -15.88 0.93 14.91
CA SER A 5 -16.39 2.20 14.38
C SER A 5 -16.02 2.47 12.91
N GLN A 6 -15.34 1.53 12.25
CA GLN A 6 -14.80 1.71 10.90
C GLN A 6 -15.52 0.87 9.86
N ARG A 7 -15.48 1.31 8.59
CA ARG A 7 -15.78 0.42 7.46
C ARG A 7 -14.66 -0.61 7.31
N ASN A 8 -14.97 -1.84 7.70
CA ASN A 8 -14.08 -3.00 7.63
C ASN A 8 -14.10 -3.68 6.26
N LEU A 9 -13.19 -4.63 6.06
CA LEU A 9 -13.09 -5.38 4.82
C LEU A 9 -14.31 -6.31 4.68
N SER A 10 -14.89 -6.37 3.49
CA SER A 10 -15.98 -7.32 3.19
C SER A 10 -15.42 -8.73 3.01
N GLN A 11 -16.28 -9.75 3.08
CA GLN A 11 -15.85 -11.13 2.81
C GLN A 11 -15.27 -11.29 1.40
N ALA A 12 -15.85 -10.62 0.39
CA ALA A 12 -15.29 -10.60 -0.97
C ALA A 12 -13.89 -9.97 -1.00
N GLY A 13 -13.66 -8.89 -0.24
CA GLY A 13 -12.34 -8.26 -0.11
C GLY A 13 -11.32 -9.15 0.59
N ARG A 14 -11.74 -9.91 1.62
CA ARG A 14 -10.89 -10.89 2.29
C ARG A 14 -10.44 -11.99 1.34
N ASN A 15 -11.38 -12.58 0.61
CA ASN A 15 -11.10 -13.62 -0.37
C ASN A 15 -10.14 -13.10 -1.46
N GLN A 16 -10.36 -11.87 -1.94
CA GLN A 16 -9.47 -11.23 -2.92
C GLN A 16 -8.05 -11.03 -2.37
N ALA A 17 -7.91 -10.58 -1.11
CA ALA A 17 -6.61 -10.39 -0.48
C ALA A 17 -5.84 -11.71 -0.35
N GLN A 18 -6.52 -12.78 0.08
CA GLN A 18 -5.93 -14.12 0.18
C GLN A 18 -5.43 -14.63 -1.17
N GLN A 19 -6.29 -14.58 -2.21
CA GLN A 19 -5.94 -15.01 -3.57
C GLN A 19 -4.79 -14.19 -4.16
N THR A 20 -4.77 -12.88 -3.90
CA THR A 20 -3.65 -12.01 -4.33
C THR A 20 -2.35 -12.43 -3.65
N GLY A 21 -2.41 -12.68 -2.33
CA GLY A 21 -1.27 -13.16 -1.56
C GLY A 21 -0.73 -14.49 -2.09
N GLU A 22 -1.61 -15.45 -2.39
CA GLU A 22 -1.23 -16.74 -2.98
C GLU A 22 -0.52 -16.57 -4.33
N LYS A 23 -1.08 -15.75 -5.23
CA LYS A 23 -0.48 -15.44 -6.53
C LYS A 23 0.91 -14.80 -6.38
N LEU A 24 1.11 -13.94 -5.38
CA LEU A 24 2.39 -13.27 -5.14
C LEU A 24 3.43 -14.22 -4.54
N ARG A 25 3.04 -15.05 -3.56
CA ARG A 25 3.92 -16.11 -3.02
C ARG A 25 4.35 -17.10 -4.08
N ALA A 26 3.44 -17.53 -4.95
CA ALA A 26 3.76 -18.42 -6.07
C ALA A 26 4.76 -17.81 -7.06
N LYS A 27 4.92 -16.48 -7.07
CA LYS A 27 5.91 -15.74 -7.87
C LYS A 27 7.21 -15.42 -7.11
N GLY A 28 7.36 -15.92 -5.88
CA GLY A 28 8.58 -15.74 -5.07
C GLY A 28 8.58 -14.49 -4.18
N TYR A 29 7.45 -13.82 -3.98
CA TYR A 29 7.35 -12.63 -3.11
C TYR A 29 6.91 -12.98 -1.68
N SER A 30 7.29 -14.13 -1.15
CA SER A 30 6.85 -14.62 0.16
C SER A 30 7.32 -13.81 1.36
N ASP A 31 8.40 -13.04 1.18
CA ASP A 31 9.10 -12.32 2.26
C ASP A 31 9.25 -10.82 1.91
N ALA A 32 8.21 -10.24 1.32
CA ALA A 32 8.15 -8.82 1.04
C ALA A 32 8.04 -8.00 2.34
N ARG A 33 8.62 -6.79 2.34
CA ARG A 33 8.43 -5.86 3.44
C ARG A 33 7.09 -5.16 3.28
N VAL A 34 6.14 -5.48 4.17
CA VAL A 34 4.75 -5.02 4.08
C VAL A 34 4.52 -3.83 5.00
N ILE A 35 4.17 -2.68 4.45
CA ILE A 35 3.87 -1.45 5.18
C ILE A 35 2.42 -1.07 4.95
N THR A 36 1.68 -0.79 6.01
CA THR A 36 0.23 -0.58 5.92
C THR A 36 -0.23 0.68 6.65
N SER A 37 -1.34 1.23 6.18
CA SER A 37 -2.15 2.19 6.92
C SER A 37 -2.65 1.59 8.24
N GLN A 38 -2.90 2.46 9.22
CA GLN A 38 -3.46 2.06 10.52
C GLN A 38 -4.98 1.78 10.50
N TRP A 39 -5.64 2.00 9.36
CA TRP A 39 -7.06 1.68 9.17
C TRP A 39 -7.27 0.17 9.13
N CYS A 40 -8.32 -0.32 9.80
CA CYS A 40 -8.49 -1.77 10.02
C CYS A 40 -8.57 -2.58 8.73
N ARG A 41 -9.29 -2.08 7.72
CA ARG A 41 -9.31 -2.71 6.39
C ARG A 41 -7.94 -2.86 5.73
N CYS A 42 -7.02 -1.92 5.92
CA CYS A 42 -5.67 -1.99 5.34
C CYS A 42 -4.78 -2.95 6.12
N LYS A 43 -4.88 -2.94 7.46
CA LYS A 43 -4.18 -3.92 8.31
C LYS A 43 -4.63 -5.34 7.99
N GLU A 44 -5.94 -5.56 7.88
CA GLU A 44 -6.52 -6.86 7.55
C GLU A 44 -6.10 -7.32 6.13
N THR A 45 -6.14 -6.43 5.12
CA THR A 45 -5.60 -6.76 3.79
C THR A 45 -4.12 -7.15 3.87
N ALA A 46 -3.29 -6.38 4.57
CA ALA A 46 -1.86 -6.64 4.70
C ALA A 46 -1.57 -8.00 5.38
N GLN A 47 -2.34 -8.35 6.41
CA GLN A 47 -2.25 -9.64 7.09
C GLN A 47 -2.67 -10.79 6.17
N LEU A 48 -3.81 -10.66 5.49
CA LEU A 48 -4.35 -11.71 4.61
C LEU A 48 -3.51 -11.95 3.36
N LEU A 49 -2.74 -10.95 2.93
CA LEU A 49 -1.76 -11.12 1.86
C LEU A 49 -0.67 -12.11 2.26
N ALA A 50 -0.32 -12.24 3.54
CA ALA A 50 0.68 -13.18 4.07
C ALA A 50 1.98 -13.21 3.25
N LEU A 51 2.61 -12.03 3.12
CA LEU A 51 3.89 -11.82 2.42
C LEU A 51 5.01 -11.36 3.36
N GLY A 52 4.73 -11.25 4.66
CA GLY A 52 5.59 -10.63 5.66
C GLY A 52 4.76 -9.99 6.76
N GLU A 53 5.38 -9.72 7.91
CA GLU A 53 4.71 -9.08 9.05
C GLU A 53 4.41 -7.60 8.75
N PRO A 54 3.13 -7.15 8.81
CA PRO A 54 2.79 -5.78 8.47
C PRO A 54 3.30 -4.74 9.49
N GLU A 55 4.14 -3.81 9.03
CA GLU A 55 4.52 -2.61 9.77
C GLU A 55 3.55 -1.46 9.48
N GLN A 56 3.27 -0.61 10.48
CA GLN A 56 2.30 0.48 10.32
C GLN A 56 2.99 1.82 10.04
N LEU A 57 2.47 2.56 9.05
CA LEU A 57 2.93 3.91 8.73
C LEU A 57 1.75 4.90 8.70
N ALA A 58 1.75 5.87 9.62
CA ALA A 58 0.65 6.81 9.79
C ALA A 58 0.38 7.68 8.56
N SER A 59 1.41 8.03 7.78
CA SER A 59 1.26 8.82 6.55
C SER A 59 0.54 8.06 5.42
N LEU A 60 0.35 6.74 5.55
CA LEU A 60 -0.50 5.93 4.66
C LEU A 60 -1.98 5.96 5.06
N ASN A 61 -2.37 6.63 6.14
CA ASN A 61 -3.78 6.77 6.50
C ASN A 61 -4.56 7.55 5.44
N SER A 62 -5.84 7.24 5.30
CA SER A 62 -6.69 7.96 4.36
C SER A 62 -6.86 9.40 4.81
N PHE A 63 -6.55 10.34 3.92
CA PHE A 63 -6.88 11.77 4.10
C PHE A 63 -8.19 12.15 3.40
N PHE A 64 -9.01 11.19 2.95
CA PHE A 64 -10.23 11.48 2.16
C PHE A 64 -11.21 12.42 2.89
N GLN A 65 -11.35 12.28 4.21
CA GLN A 65 -12.23 13.13 5.02
C GLN A 65 -11.53 14.41 5.52
N ASN A 66 -10.20 14.52 5.37
CA ASN A 66 -9.36 15.59 5.90
C ASN A 66 -8.39 16.02 4.80
N TRP A 67 -8.92 16.62 3.74
CA TRP A 67 -8.15 16.92 2.52
C TRP A 67 -6.99 17.89 2.81
N GLU A 68 -7.09 18.72 3.85
CA GLU A 68 -6.01 19.58 4.32
C GLU A 68 -4.74 18.80 4.68
N MET A 69 -4.86 17.53 5.11
CA MET A 69 -3.73 16.66 5.43
C MET A 69 -3.01 16.10 4.20
N LYS A 70 -3.57 16.28 2.99
CA LYS A 70 -3.03 15.69 1.74
C LYS A 70 -1.56 16.01 1.54
N GLN A 71 -1.18 17.29 1.62
CA GLN A 71 0.19 17.72 1.31
C GLN A 71 1.18 17.14 2.33
N GLU A 72 0.86 17.23 3.62
CA GLU A 72 1.69 16.70 4.69
C GLU A 72 1.86 15.17 4.59
N ALA A 73 0.75 14.43 4.45
CA ALA A 73 0.76 12.98 4.33
C ALA A 73 1.54 12.50 3.09
N THR A 74 1.36 13.18 1.95
CA THR A 74 2.07 12.87 0.72
C THR A 74 3.57 13.11 0.87
N ASN A 75 3.98 14.26 1.44
CA ASN A 75 5.39 14.60 1.64
C ASN A 75 6.08 13.65 2.63
N LYS A 76 5.42 13.33 3.76
CA LYS A 76 5.92 12.35 4.73
C LYS A 76 6.10 10.96 4.09
N THR A 77 5.14 10.52 3.29
CA THR A 77 5.24 9.23 2.59
C THR A 77 6.36 9.23 1.54
N LYS A 78 6.52 10.30 0.75
CA LYS A 78 7.63 10.42 -0.21
C LYS A 78 8.99 10.41 0.48
N ALA A 79 9.13 11.14 1.59
CA ALA A 79 10.36 11.17 2.37
C ALA A 79 10.69 9.79 2.96
N TRP A 80 9.68 9.09 3.48
CA TRP A 80 9.84 7.71 3.96
C TRP A 80 10.28 6.77 2.82
N ILE A 81 9.61 6.80 1.66
CA ILE A 81 10.00 5.99 0.49
C ILE A 81 11.43 6.29 0.06
N ALA A 82 11.80 7.57 -0.05
CA ALA A 82 13.16 7.97 -0.42
C ALA A 82 14.23 7.47 0.55
N LYS A 83 13.89 7.36 1.84
CA LYS A 83 14.78 6.77 2.84
C LYS A 83 14.91 5.26 2.62
N GLU A 84 13.79 4.54 2.51
CA GLU A 84 13.82 3.08 2.38
C GLU A 84 14.48 2.64 1.07
N LEU A 85 14.25 3.33 -0.04
CA LEU A 85 14.89 2.98 -1.32
C LEU A 85 16.41 3.12 -1.30
N LYS A 86 16.98 3.91 -0.38
CA LYS A 86 18.44 4.03 -0.20
C LYS A 86 19.04 2.90 0.64
N THR A 87 18.24 2.27 1.49
CA THR A 87 18.71 1.28 2.48
C THR A 87 18.22 -0.13 2.22
N LYS A 88 17.23 -0.31 1.33
CA LYS A 88 16.69 -1.62 0.98
C LYS A 88 17.76 -2.50 0.34
N ALA A 89 17.65 -3.80 0.55
CA ALA A 89 18.51 -4.76 -0.13
C ALA A 89 18.19 -4.83 -1.64
N ASP A 90 19.16 -5.31 -2.41
CA ASP A 90 18.96 -5.62 -3.82
C ASP A 90 17.89 -6.71 -3.96
N GLY A 91 16.96 -6.50 -4.89
CA GLY A 91 15.81 -7.40 -5.07
C GLY A 91 14.71 -7.28 -4.01
N GLU A 92 14.91 -6.55 -2.90
CA GLU A 92 13.88 -6.36 -1.87
C GLU A 92 12.67 -5.59 -2.43
N VAL A 93 11.48 -6.15 -2.20
CA VAL A 93 10.18 -5.58 -2.56
C VAL A 93 9.53 -4.99 -1.33
N ILE A 94 9.16 -3.71 -1.41
CA ILE A 94 8.39 -3.01 -0.39
C ILE A 94 6.95 -2.86 -0.89
N LEU A 95 6.00 -3.46 -0.18
CA LEU A 95 4.57 -3.36 -0.48
C LEU A 95 3.89 -2.35 0.42
N LEU A 96 3.26 -1.33 -0.17
CA LEU A 96 2.48 -0.34 0.57
C LEU A 96 0.97 -0.62 0.44
N VAL A 97 0.32 -0.96 1.56
CA VAL A 97 -1.13 -1.18 1.64
C VAL A 97 -1.82 0.07 2.15
N THR A 98 -2.48 0.80 1.25
CA THR A 98 -3.08 2.12 1.55
C THR A 98 -4.42 2.31 0.82
N HIS A 99 -4.86 3.56 0.68
CA HIS A 99 -6.15 3.96 0.12
C HIS A 99 -5.96 4.59 -1.27
N GLN A 100 -7.00 4.57 -2.10
CA GLN A 100 -6.98 5.14 -3.45
C GLN A 100 -6.48 6.60 -3.47
N VAL A 101 -6.89 7.43 -2.51
CA VAL A 101 -6.42 8.83 -2.42
C VAL A 101 -4.90 8.97 -2.25
N ASN A 102 -4.27 8.08 -1.48
CA ASN A 102 -2.82 8.06 -1.31
C ASN A 102 -2.13 7.58 -2.59
N ILE A 103 -2.63 6.51 -3.21
CA ILE A 103 -2.08 5.98 -4.46
C ILE A 103 -2.12 7.05 -5.55
N THR A 104 -3.25 7.75 -5.69
CA THR A 104 -3.39 8.84 -6.67
C THR A 104 -2.48 10.02 -6.36
N ALA A 105 -2.39 10.46 -5.11
CA ALA A 105 -1.51 11.57 -4.75
C ALA A 105 -0.02 11.26 -4.94
N LEU A 106 0.38 10.00 -4.76
CA LEU A 106 1.77 9.57 -4.91
C LEU A 106 2.16 9.34 -6.38
N THR A 107 1.27 8.73 -7.16
CA THR A 107 1.61 8.16 -8.49
C THR A 107 0.95 8.88 -9.67
N GLY A 108 -0.08 9.70 -9.41
CA GLY A 108 -0.96 10.24 -10.45
C GLY A 108 -1.99 9.26 -11.02
N HIS A 109 -1.92 7.97 -10.64
CA HIS A 109 -2.83 6.93 -11.13
C HIS A 109 -4.08 6.79 -10.26
N PHE A 110 -5.23 6.53 -10.88
CA PHE A 110 -6.49 6.27 -10.19
C PHE A 110 -6.80 4.76 -10.23
N PRO A 111 -6.43 3.99 -9.19
CA PRO A 111 -6.58 2.54 -9.20
C PRO A 111 -8.04 2.10 -9.04
N ARG A 112 -8.38 0.97 -9.68
CA ARG A 112 -9.61 0.22 -9.38
C ARG A 112 -9.49 -0.53 -8.05
N SER A 113 -10.62 -1.01 -7.54
CA SER A 113 -10.63 -1.82 -6.31
C SER A 113 -9.79 -3.09 -6.48
N GLY A 114 -8.85 -3.31 -5.56
CA GLY A 114 -7.93 -4.45 -5.55
C GLY A 114 -6.77 -4.34 -6.54
N GLU A 115 -6.71 -3.31 -7.37
CA GLU A 115 -5.59 -3.09 -8.30
C GLU A 115 -4.29 -2.81 -7.56
N MET A 116 -3.22 -3.49 -7.94
CA MET A 116 -1.88 -3.18 -7.47
C MET A 116 -1.15 -2.30 -8.48
N VAL A 117 -0.49 -1.26 -7.98
CA VAL A 117 0.21 -0.24 -8.77
C VAL A 117 1.70 -0.38 -8.54
N VAL A 118 2.43 -0.81 -9.57
CA VAL A 118 3.89 -0.85 -9.54
C VAL A 118 4.41 0.53 -9.87
N SER A 119 5.29 1.07 -9.02
CA SER A 119 5.79 2.42 -9.14
C SER A 119 7.30 2.49 -9.00
N GLN A 120 7.90 3.49 -9.64
CA GLN A 120 9.33 3.82 -9.54
C GLN A 120 9.49 5.25 -9.07
N GLN A 121 10.44 5.49 -8.14
CA GLN A 121 10.78 6.84 -7.72
C GLN A 121 11.57 7.57 -8.82
N LYS A 122 11.14 8.79 -9.14
CA LYS A 122 11.84 9.74 -10.01
C LYS A 122 12.94 10.47 -9.23
N PRO A 123 13.93 11.08 -9.91
CA PRO A 123 14.98 11.87 -9.26
C PRO A 123 14.45 13.00 -8.34
N ASN A 124 13.27 13.56 -8.64
CA ASN A 124 12.63 14.61 -7.85
C ASN A 124 11.83 14.07 -6.63
N GLY A 125 11.85 12.75 -6.38
CA GLY A 125 11.16 12.10 -5.26
C GLY A 125 9.71 11.69 -5.54
N ASP A 126 9.13 12.07 -6.68
CA ASP A 126 7.79 11.62 -7.08
C ASP A 126 7.78 10.15 -7.47
N LEU A 127 6.62 9.50 -7.34
CA LEU A 127 6.44 8.17 -7.92
C LEU A 127 5.86 8.28 -9.32
N ARG A 128 6.41 7.49 -10.24
CA ARG A 128 5.83 7.24 -11.56
C ARG A 128 5.16 5.87 -11.56
N HIS A 129 3.93 5.80 -12.04
CA HIS A 129 3.30 4.53 -12.39
C HIS A 129 4.07 3.82 -13.51
N VAL A 130 4.42 2.56 -13.29
CA VAL A 130 5.16 1.71 -14.24
C VAL A 130 4.26 0.63 -14.81
N ALA A 131 3.46 -0.02 -13.98
CA ALA A 131 2.55 -1.07 -14.37
C ALA A 131 1.39 -1.22 -13.39
N SER A 132 0.31 -1.83 -13.86
CA SER A 132 -0.83 -2.24 -13.03
C SER A 132 -1.01 -3.74 -13.10
N ILE A 133 -1.37 -4.33 -11.97
CA ILE A 133 -1.69 -5.76 -11.87
C ILE A 133 -3.17 -5.86 -11.49
N ASP A 134 -3.97 -6.50 -12.36
CA ASP A 134 -5.38 -6.76 -12.09
C ASP A 134 -5.47 -7.83 -10.98
N PRO A 135 -6.34 -7.63 -9.97
CA PRO A 135 -6.54 -8.62 -8.91
C PRO A 135 -7.27 -9.88 -9.37
N ARG A 136 -7.96 -9.86 -10.51
CA ARG A 136 -8.77 -10.99 -11.02
C ARG A 136 -7.89 -12.02 -11.74
#